data_AF-A0A930XM77-F1
#
_entry.id   AF-A0A930XM77-F1
#
_cell.length_a   1.000
_cell.length_b   1.000
_cell.length_c   1.000
_cell.angle_alpha   90.00
_cell.angle_beta   90.00
_cell.angle_gamma   90.00
#
_symmetry.space_group_name_H-M   'P 1'
#
loop_
_entity.id
_entity.type
_entity.pdbx_description
1 polymer ?
#
loop_
_entity_poly.entity_id
_entity_poly.type
_entity_poly.pdbx_seq_one_letter_code
_entity_poly.pdbx_strand_id
1 'polypeptide(L)' 'MCGIVGYIGTQPASGILLDGLRKLEYRGYDSAGIATVFEDAIQCIRAKGKLQNLQQKLEGLENPA' A
#
# COMPACT_ATOMS: atom_id res chain seq x y z
N MET A 1 -7.61 -14.44 4.78
CA MET A 1 -6.17 -14.80 4.81
C MET A 1 -5.39 -13.49 4.79
N CYS A 2 -4.26 -13.34 5.47
CA CYS A 2 -3.51 -12.06 5.49
C CYS A 2 -2.17 -12.19 4.76
N GLY A 3 -1.71 -11.11 4.13
CA GLY A 3 -0.42 -11.01 3.44
C GLY A 3 0.30 -9.74 3.87
N ILE A 4 1.62 -9.83 4.09
CA ILE A 4 2.45 -8.71 4.54
C ILE A 4 3.60 -8.54 3.54
N VAL A 5 3.85 -7.29 3.18
CA VAL A 5 4.98 -6.87 2.34
C VAL A 5 5.65 -5.69 3.04
N GLY A 6 6.97 -5.68 3.06
CA GLY A 6 7.77 -4.56 3.56
C GLY A 6 8.81 -4.15 2.52
N TYR A 7 9.15 -2.87 2.52
CA TYR A 7 10.20 -2.30 1.69
C TYR A 7 11.06 -1.36 2.53
N ILE A 8 12.38 -1.44 2.34
CA ILE A 8 13.37 -0.51 2.91
C ILE A 8 14.28 -0.11 1.76
N GLY A 9 14.36 1.19 1.49
CA GLY A 9 15.19 1.73 0.42
C GLY A 9 14.88 3.18 0.12
N THR A 10 15.40 3.68 -0.99
CA THR A 10 15.36 5.10 -1.37
C THR A 10 14.30 5.43 -2.42
N GLN A 11 13.61 4.42 -2.96
CA GLN A 11 12.55 4.62 -3.95
C GLN A 11 11.21 4.88 -3.24
N PRO A 12 10.23 5.50 -3.92
CA PRO A 12 8.87 5.60 -3.40
C PRO A 12 8.31 4.22 -3.04
N ALA A 13 7.97 4.04 -1.77
CA ALA A 13 7.56 2.78 -1.18
C ALA A 13 6.16 2.37 -1.62
N SER A 14 5.24 3.33 -1.80
CA SER A 14 3.84 3.05 -2.14
C SER A 14 3.66 2.14 -3.36
N GLY A 15 4.35 2.43 -4.46
CA GLY A 15 4.29 1.63 -5.70
C GLY A 15 4.83 0.21 -5.50
N ILE A 16 5.97 0.10 -4.80
CA ILE A 16 6.61 -1.20 -4.51
C ILE A 16 5.72 -2.05 -3.60
N LEU A 17 5.15 -1.44 -2.56
CA LEU A 17 4.23 -2.11 -1.64
C LEU A 17 2.95 -2.55 -2.37
N LEU A 18 2.39 -1.70 -3.25
CA LEU A 18 1.20 -2.02 -4.03
C LEU A 18 1.45 -3.21 -4.97
N ASP A 19 2.58 -3.23 -5.68
CA ASP A 19 2.97 -4.34 -6.54
C ASP A 19 3.21 -5.63 -5.76
N GLY A 20 3.81 -5.52 -4.57
CA GLY A 20 3.97 -6.65 -3.66
C GLY A 20 2.62 -7.20 -3.20
N LEU A 21 1.70 -6.34 -2.76
CA LEU A 21 0.35 -6.74 -2.35
C LEU A 21 -0.43 -7.37 -3.51
N ARG A 22 -0.27 -6.87 -4.74
CA ARG A 22 -0.88 -7.45 -5.95
C ARG A 22 -0.45 -8.89 -6.18
N LYS A 23 0.83 -9.20 -5.97
CA LYS A 23 1.34 -10.58 -6.06
C LYS A 23 0.74 -11.50 -5.01
N LEU A 24 0.22 -10.96 -3.91
CA LEU A 24 -0.43 -11.74 -2.86
C LEU A 24 -1.96 -11.79 -3.02
N GLU A 25 -2.57 -11.06 -3.96
CA GLU A 25 -4.03 -10.93 -4.11
C GLU A 25 -4.76 -12.27 -4.32
N TYR A 26 -4.09 -13.26 -4.91
CA TYR A 26 -4.62 -14.62 -5.09
C TYR A 26 -5.09 -15.30 -3.79
N ARG A 27 -4.59 -14.85 -2.63
CA ARG A 27 -4.96 -15.38 -1.30
C ARG A 27 -6.31 -14.86 -0.80
N GLY A 28 -6.83 -13.80 -1.39
CA GLY A 28 -8.08 -13.14 -1.00
C GLY A 28 -7.95 -12.31 0.28
N TYR A 29 -8.29 -11.03 0.17
CA TYR A 29 -8.37 -10.08 1.27
C TYR A 29 -9.70 -9.33 1.22
N ASP A 30 -10.25 -9.04 2.40
CA ASP A 30 -11.41 -8.20 2.64
C ASP A 30 -11.05 -6.71 2.79
N SER A 31 -9.76 -6.42 2.96
CA SER A 31 -9.20 -5.07 3.01
C SER A 31 -7.70 -5.06 2.69
N ALA A 32 -7.17 -3.89 2.36
CA ALA A 32 -5.74 -3.66 2.19
C ALA A 32 -5.32 -2.29 2.73
N GLY A 33 -4.04 -2.15 3.08
CA GLY A 33 -3.48 -0.88 3.48
C GLY A 33 -1.95 -0.88 3.37
N ILE A 34 -1.40 0.32 3.27
CA ILE A 34 0.04 0.57 3.35
C ILE A 34 0.32 1.64 4.40
N ALA A 35 1.51 1.56 4.97
CA ALA A 35 2.05 2.59 5.84
C ALA A 35 3.44 2.95 5.33
N THR A 36 3.70 4.24 5.15
CA THR A 36 4.99 4.75 4.65
C THR A 36 5.46 5.88 5.55
N VAL A 37 6.77 6.12 5.54
CA VAL A 37 7.43 7.12 6.38
C VAL A 37 7.91 8.24 5.49
N PHE A 38 7.48 9.47 5.78
CA PHE A 38 7.87 10.68 5.06
C PHE A 38 7.99 11.84 6.04
N GLU A 39 9.08 12.62 5.97
CA GLU A 39 9.32 13.76 6.86
C GLU A 39 9.10 13.43 8.35
N ASP A 40 9.66 12.30 8.80
CA ASP A 40 9.52 11.77 10.17
C ASP A 40 8.08 11.48 10.62
N ALA A 41 7.12 11.49 9.69
CA ALA A 41 5.73 11.16 9.92
C ALA A 41 5.35 9.84 9.25
N ILE A 42 4.50 9.06 9.93
CA ILE A 42 3.92 7.85 9.37
C ILE A 42 2.61 8.22 8.69
N GLN A 43 2.51 7.97 7.39
CA GLN A 43 1.28 8.07 6.64
C GLN A 43 0.68 6.68 6.47
N CYS A 44 -0.61 6.53 6.82
CA CYS A 44 -1.32 5.26 6.73
C CYS A 44 -2.53 5.41 5.83
N ILE A 45 -2.61 4.57 4.79
CA ILE A 45 -3.72 4.58 3.83
C ILE A 45 -4.32 3.19 3.79
N ARG A 46 -5.64 3.12 3.94
CA ARG A 46 -6.39 1.86 4.03
C ARG A 46 -7.66 1.93 3.20
N ALA A 47 -8.01 0.80 2.59
CA ALA A 47 -9.26 0.63 1.86
C ALA A 47 -9.89 -0.73 2.18
N LYS A 48 -11.22 -0.74 2.28
CA LYS A 48 -11.99 -1.98 2.33
C LYS A 48 -12.16 -2.54 0.92
N GLY A 49 -12.32 -3.85 0.81
CA GLY A 49 -12.51 -4.54 -0.46
C GLY A 49 -11.19 -4.79 -1.20
N LYS A 50 -11.29 -4.81 -2.53
CA LYS A 50 -10.18 -5.18 -3.42
C LYS A 50 -9.03 -4.18 -3.37
N LEU A 51 -7.84 -4.62 -3.77
CA LEU A 51 -6.63 -3.81 -3.81
C LEU A 51 -6.79 -2.54 -4.68
N GLN A 52 -7.62 -2.60 -5.72
CA GLN A 52 -7.95 -1.46 -6.57
C GLN A 52 -8.49 -0.25 -5.79
N ASN A 53 -9.26 -0.48 -4.71
CA ASN A 53 -9.79 0.60 -3.89
C ASN A 53 -8.65 1.34 -3.13
N LEU A 54 -7.59 0.61 -2.75
CA LEU A 54 -6.40 1.20 -2.16
C LEU A 54 -5.62 2.01 -3.20
N GLN A 55 -5.47 1.47 -4.41
CA GLN A 55 -4.81 2.16 -5.52
C GLN A 55 -5.48 3.49 -5.85
N GLN A 56 -6.81 3.52 -5.97
CA GLN A 56 -7.56 4.76 -6.22
C GLN A 56 -7.34 5.82 -5.13
N LYS A 57 -7.21 5.41 -3.87
CA LYS A 57 -6.90 6.35 -2.78
C LYS A 57 -5.48 6.90 -2.87
N LEU A 58 -4.54 6.13 -3.42
CA LEU A 58 -3.14 6.56 -3.59
C LEU A 58 -2.96 7.54 -4.75
N GLU A 59 -3.69 7.34 -5.85
CA GLU A 59 -3.64 8.22 -7.03
C GLU A 59 -4.09 9.66 -6.73
N GLY A 60 -4.91 9.86 -5.69
CA GLY A 60 -5.38 11.18 -5.26
C GLY A 60 -4.47 11.92 -4.28
N LEU A 61 -3.28 11.40 -3.97
CA LEU A 61 -2.35 12.00 -3.01
C LEU A 61 -1.13 12.58 -3.73
N GLU A 62 -0.86 13.87 -3.47
CA GLU A 62 0.29 14.59 -4.06
C GLU A 62 1.66 14.05 -3.59
N ASN A 63 1.68 13.22 -2.54
CA ASN A 63 2.92 12.67 -2.02
C ASN A 63 2.73 11.23 -1.49
N PRO A 64 2.89 10.21 -2.34
CA PRO A 64 2.66 8.82 -1.98
C PRO A 64 3.96 8.17 -1.52
N ALA A 65 4.77 8.83 -0.67
CA ALA A 65 6.07 8.34 -0.22
C ALA A 65 6.12 6.83 -0.03
#